data_AF-M9LHG5-F1
#
_entry.id   AF-M9LHG5-F1
#
_cell.length_a   1.000
_cell.length_b   1.000
_cell.length_c   1.000
_cell.angle_alpha   90.00
_cell.angle_beta   90.00
_cell.angle_gamma   90.00
#
_symmetry.space_group_name_H-M   'P 1'
#
loop_
_entity.id
_entity.type
_entity.pdbx_description
1 polymer ?
#
loop_
_entity_poly.entity_id
_entity_poly.type
_entity_poly.pdbx_seq_one_letter_code
_entity_poly.pdbx_strand_id
1 'polypeptide(L)' 'MNESAFIIHAPILTARWGLFVVHGHWAEASVERVMDAGIMGGRTTGFAPNEQITRAEMAVVVERMLKQLGK' A
#
# COMPACT_ATOMS: atom_id res chain seq x y z
N MET A 1 20.77 -16.89 -22.84
CA MET A 1 20.02 -17.97 -23.52
C MET A 1 19.25 -18.64 -22.40
N ASN A 2 18.01 -18.15 -22.19
CA ASN A 2 16.74 -18.89 -22.33
C ASN A 2 16.74 -20.15 -21.42
N GLU A 3 15.75 -20.40 -20.57
CA GLU A 3 14.41 -20.86 -20.98
C GLU A 3 13.34 -20.51 -19.91
N SER A 4 12.12 -20.30 -20.37
CA SER A 4 10.92 -19.90 -19.61
C SER A 4 10.50 -20.94 -18.56
N ALA A 5 10.20 -20.50 -17.34
CA ALA A 5 9.41 -21.27 -16.38
C ALA A 5 8.18 -20.46 -15.97
N PHE A 6 7.08 -20.76 -16.66
CA PHE A 6 5.70 -20.48 -16.23
C PHE A 6 5.44 -21.23 -14.92
N ILE A 7 5.41 -20.52 -13.78
CA ILE A 7 5.08 -21.10 -12.47
C ILE A 7 3.71 -20.59 -12.03
N ILE A 8 2.70 -21.43 -12.27
CA ILE A 8 1.33 -21.36 -11.73
C ILE A 8 1.30 -21.71 -10.24
N HIS A 9 2.08 -21.00 -9.42
CA HIS A 9 1.88 -20.89 -7.97
C HIS A 9 2.83 -19.80 -7.46
N ALA A 10 2.36 -18.55 -7.35
CA ALA A 10 3.16 -17.49 -6.75
C ALA A 10 3.01 -17.54 -5.23
N PRO A 11 4.02 -17.98 -4.44
CA PRO A 11 4.11 -17.51 -3.07
C PRO A 11 4.47 -16.02 -3.17
N ILE A 12 3.61 -15.19 -2.60
CA ILE A 12 3.94 -13.87 -2.05
C ILE A 12 5.41 -13.91 -1.58
N LEU A 13 6.30 -13.00 -2.03
CA LEU A 13 7.45 -12.47 -1.25
C LEU A 13 8.57 -11.71 -2.00
N THR A 14 8.46 -11.32 -3.28
CA THR A 14 9.54 -10.52 -3.94
C THR A 14 9.12 -9.15 -4.44
N ALA A 15 8.35 -8.44 -3.60
CA ALA A 15 8.45 -7.00 -3.36
C ALA A 15 7.51 -6.66 -2.20
N ARG A 16 7.90 -7.01 -0.96
CA ARG A 16 7.20 -6.49 0.22
C ARG A 16 7.34 -4.98 0.16
N TRP A 17 6.24 -4.25 0.15
CA TRP A 17 6.14 -2.79 0.12
C TRP A 17 6.80 -2.07 1.33
N GLY A 18 7.77 -2.70 1.99
CA GLY A 18 8.49 -2.23 3.18
C GLY A 18 9.79 -1.48 2.90
N LEU A 19 10.13 -1.19 1.63
CA LEU A 19 11.35 -0.42 1.32
C LEU A 19 11.14 1.10 1.37
N PHE A 20 9.90 1.59 1.53
CA PHE A 20 9.59 3.03 1.57
C PHE A 20 8.47 3.40 2.56
N VAL A 21 8.37 2.68 3.69
CA VAL A 21 7.49 3.06 4.80
C VAL A 21 8.25 4.04 5.70
N VAL A 22 7.49 4.92 6.36
CA VAL A 22 8.02 6.05 7.11
C VAL A 22 8.63 5.60 8.45
N HIS A 23 9.84 5.05 8.40
CA HIS A 23 10.53 4.57 9.60
C HIS A 23 10.77 5.69 10.62
N GLY A 24 10.34 5.45 11.87
CA GLY A 24 10.49 6.39 12.97
C GLY A 24 9.48 7.54 12.98
N HIS A 25 8.48 7.52 12.09
CA HIS A 25 7.38 8.47 12.11
C HIS A 25 6.26 7.97 13.02
N TRP A 26 5.63 8.87 13.75
CA TRP A 26 4.56 8.53 14.70
C TRP A 26 3.39 7.75 14.06
N ALA A 27 3.17 7.93 12.75
CA ALA A 27 2.11 7.27 11.99
C ALA A 27 2.54 5.94 11.34
N GLU A 28 3.78 5.47 11.50
CA GLU A 28 4.34 4.28 10.85
C GLU A 28 3.39 3.06 10.95
N ALA A 29 3.03 2.67 12.18
CA ALA A 29 2.14 1.53 12.42
C ALA A 29 0.74 1.72 11.81
N SER A 30 0.24 2.95 11.74
CA SER A 30 -1.06 3.23 11.12
C SER A 30 -0.99 3.12 9.60
N VAL A 31 0.10 3.61 9.00
CA VAL A 31 0.38 3.55 7.56
C VAL A 31 0.52 2.11 7.08
N GLU A 32 1.27 1.28 7.82
CA GLU A 32 1.40 -0.15 7.51
C GLU A 32 0.05 -0.84 7.45
N ARG A 33 -0.81 -0.63 8.46
CA ARG A 33 -2.14 -1.25 8.51
C ARG A 33 -3.02 -0.87 7.33
N VAL A 34 -3.06 0.42 6.98
CA VAL A 34 -3.92 0.87 5.86
C VAL A 34 -3.36 0.46 4.49
N MET A 35 -2.04 0.27 4.38
CA MET A 35 -1.41 -0.28 3.18
C MET A 35 -1.65 -1.77 3.03
N ASP A 36 -1.48 -2.55 4.11
CA ASP A 36 -1.76 -3.99 4.13
C ASP A 36 -3.24 -4.28 3.86
N ALA A 37 -4.12 -3.42 4.38
CA ALA A 37 -5.55 -3.46 4.10
C ALA A 37 -5.92 -3.04 2.66
N GLY A 38 -4.97 -2.53 1.87
CA GLY A 38 -5.23 -2.00 0.52
C GLY A 38 -6.08 -0.73 0.49
N ILE A 39 -6.28 -0.07 1.65
CA ILE A 39 -7.04 1.18 1.76
C ILE A 39 -6.23 2.33 1.18
N MET A 40 -4.95 2.43 1.56
CA MET A 40 -4.01 3.41 1.03
C MET A 40 -2.88 2.74 0.26
N GLY A 41 -2.23 3.50 -0.62
CA GLY A 41 -1.03 3.08 -1.34
C GLY A 41 0.01 4.19 -1.34
N GLY A 42 1.23 3.85 -1.71
CA GLY A 42 2.31 4.82 -1.91
C GLY A 42 2.31 5.44 -3.31
N ARG A 43 3.17 6.42 -3.50
CA ARG A 43 3.61 6.91 -4.81
C ARG A 43 4.75 6.01 -5.33
N THR A 44 5.25 6.32 -6.53
CA THR A 44 6.46 5.69 -7.08
C THR A 44 7.68 5.81 -6.16
N THR A 45 7.75 6.89 -5.37
CA THR A 45 8.85 7.19 -4.45
C THR A 45 8.61 6.74 -3.01
N GLY A 46 7.45 6.11 -2.73
CA GLY A 46 7.10 5.66 -1.39
C GLY A 46 5.87 6.36 -0.79
N PHE A 47 5.69 6.18 0.52
CA PHE A 47 4.61 6.82 1.27
C PHE A 47 5.03 8.24 1.70
N ALA A 48 4.22 9.25 1.40
CA ALA A 48 4.53 10.67 1.63
C ALA A 48 3.68 11.23 2.79
N PRO A 49 4.05 10.96 4.05
CA PRO A 49 3.20 11.24 5.23
C PRO A 49 3.01 12.73 5.53
N ASN A 50 3.94 13.56 5.07
CA ASN A 50 3.94 15.01 5.28
C ASN A 50 3.35 15.77 4.10
N GLU A 51 2.96 15.07 3.03
CA GLU A 51 2.33 15.68 1.86
C GLU A 51 0.84 15.92 2.13
N GLN A 52 0.31 17.00 1.57
CA GLN A 52 -1.13 17.28 1.67
C GLN A 52 -1.90 16.27 0.83
N ILE A 53 -2.92 15.67 1.45
CA ILE A 53 -3.85 14.80 0.75
C ILE A 53 -4.92 15.64 0.03
N THR A 54 -5.23 15.29 -1.21
CA THR A 54 -6.29 15.96 -1.96
C THR A 54 -7.68 15.45 -1.55
N ARG A 55 -8.73 16.24 -1.83
CA ARG A 55 -10.12 15.83 -1.58
C ARG A 55 -10.50 14.57 -2.37
N ALA A 56 -9.99 14.43 -3.59
CA ALA A 56 -10.24 13.26 -4.43
C ALA A 56 -9.61 11.99 -3.84
N GLU A 57 -8.38 12.09 -3.33
CA GLU A 57 -7.70 10.98 -2.67
C GLU A 57 -8.38 10.59 -1.36
N MET A 58 -8.79 11.57 -0.56
CA MET A 58 -9.59 11.31 0.64
C MET A 58 -10.89 10.57 0.31
N ALA A 59 -11.58 10.92 -0.77
CA ALA A 59 -12.80 10.23 -1.17
C ALA A 59 -12.53 8.75 -1.52
N VAL A 60 -11.43 8.46 -2.22
CA VAL A 60 -11.02 7.08 -2.53
C VAL A 60 -10.70 6.28 -1.27
N VAL A 61 -9.99 6.91 -0.31
CA VAL A 61 -9.68 6.28 0.98
C VAL A 61 -10.95 5.90 1.74
N VAL A 62 -11.92 6.82 1.82
CA VAL A 62 -13.20 6.57 2.49
C VAL A 62 -13.98 5.47 1.78
N GLU A 63 -14.02 5.48 0.45
CA GLU A 63 -14.72 4.45 -0.34
C GLU A 63 -14.16 3.04 -0.07
N ARG A 64 -12.83 2.90 -0.07
CA ARG A 64 -12.16 1.62 0.23
C ARG A 64 -12.35 1.18 1.67
N MET A 65 -12.33 2.13 2.60
CA MET A 65 -12.61 1.86 4.01
C MET A 65 -14.05 1.35 4.20
N LEU A 66 -15.03 1.96 3.55
CA LEU A 66 -16.42 1.50 3.60
C LEU A 66 -16.58 0.10 3.04
N LYS A 67 -15.93 -0.20 1.90
CA LYS A 67 -15.91 -1.56 1.32
C LYS A 67 -15.32 -2.59 2.28
N GLN A 68 -14.25 -2.26 2.99
CA GLN A 68 -13.70 -3.16 4.02
C GLN A 68 -14.68 -3.42 5.17
N LEU A 69 -15.51 -2.44 5.51
CA LEU A 69 -16.56 -2.57 6.52
C LEU A 69 -17.82 -3.28 6.00
N GLY A 70 -17.85 -3.70 4.73
CA GLY A 70 -19.02 -4.31 4.10
C GLY A 70 -20.18 -3.34 3.88
N LYS A 71 -19.87 -2.04 3.76
CA LYS A 71 -20.85 -0.96 3.51
C LYS A 71 -20.78 -0.45 2.08
#